data_AF-A0A662BJG5-F1
#
_entry.id   AF-A0A662BJG5-F1
#
_cell.length_a   1.000
_cell.length_b   1.000
_cell.length_c   1.000
_cell.angle_alpha   90.00
_cell.angle_beta   90.00
_cell.angle_gamma   90.00
#
_symmetry.space_group_name_H-M   'P 1'
#
loop_
_entity.id
_entity.type
_entity.pdbx_description
1 polymer ?
#
loop_
_entity_poly.entity_id
_entity_poly.type
_entity_poly.pdbx_seq_one_letter_code
_entity_poly.pdbx_strand_id
1 'polypeptide(L)'
;MKTYLNQILLLGFLSLNSYLYACTIFTSSSDNAVFAGNNEDMCTTNTLIHIFPSTQDSYGRILWGFKGEENYQGGMNEYGLFFDGAGTPKVEMAVLLSASHFILQTLATRWYY
;
A
#
# COMPACT_ATOMS: atom_id res chain seq x y z
N MET A 1 -22.96 -9.01 39.86
CA MET A 1 -23.22 -9.60 38.52
C MET A 1 -23.47 -8.57 37.42
N LYS A 2 -24.28 -7.51 37.62
CA LYS A 2 -24.55 -6.49 36.57
C LYS A 2 -23.31 -5.67 36.14
N THR A 3 -22.32 -5.50 37.01
CA THR A 3 -21.12 -4.68 36.75
C THR A 3 -20.21 -5.25 35.66
N TYR A 4 -20.15 -6.58 35.52
CA TYR A 4 -19.30 -7.26 34.53
C TYR A 4 -20.05 -7.59 33.23
N LEU A 5 -21.39 -7.57 33.25
CA LEU A 5 -22.19 -7.93 32.07
C LEU A 5 -21.94 -6.98 30.90
N ASN A 6 -21.89 -5.66 31.16
CA ASN A 6 -21.61 -4.67 30.11
C ASN A 6 -20.18 -4.81 29.57
N GLN A 7 -19.22 -5.21 30.41
CA GLN A 7 -17.82 -5.41 30.01
C GLN A 7 -17.69 -6.67 29.16
N ILE A 8 -18.39 -7.75 29.51
CA ILE A 8 -18.46 -8.99 28.73
C ILE A 8 -19.18 -8.75 27.39
N LEU A 9 -20.27 -7.97 27.38
CA LEU A 9 -20.97 -7.60 26.14
C LEU A 9 -20.09 -6.72 25.23
N LEU A 10 -19.35 -5.78 25.80
CA LEU A 10 -18.42 -4.93 25.04
C LEU A 10 -17.26 -5.77 24.45
N LEU A 11 -16.65 -6.64 25.24
CA LEU A 11 -15.60 -7.55 24.77
C LEU A 11 -16.14 -8.52 23.70
N GLY A 12 -17.35 -9.05 23.90
CA GLY A 12 -18.06 -9.87 22.93
C GLY A 12 -18.31 -9.14 21.61
N PHE A 13 -18.76 -7.88 21.67
CA PHE A 13 -18.98 -7.04 20.48
C PHE A 13 -17.68 -6.73 19.75
N LEU A 14 -16.60 -6.42 20.48
CA LEU A 14 -15.28 -6.20 19.89
C LEU A 14 -14.70 -7.46 19.23
N SER A 15 -15.03 -8.65 19.72
CA SER A 15 -14.61 -9.93 19.13
C SER A 15 -15.38 -10.36 17.88
N LEU A 16 -16.42 -9.62 17.47
CA LEU A 16 -17.14 -9.85 16.20
C LEU A 16 -16.47 -9.21 14.99
N ASN A 17 -15.30 -8.59 15.15
CA ASN A 17 -14.56 -8.04 14.02
C ASN A 17 -14.03 -9.18 13.15
N SER A 18 -14.60 -9.31 11.96
CA SER A 18 -14.08 -10.08 10.83
C SER A 18 -12.59 -9.79 10.62
N TYR A 19 -11.82 -10.74 10.10
CA TYR A 19 -10.46 -10.47 9.61
C TYR A 19 -10.50 -9.32 8.60
N LEU A 20 -10.12 -8.12 9.03
CA LEU A 20 -9.98 -6.96 8.17
C LEU A 20 -8.55 -7.02 7.62
N TYR A 21 -8.41 -7.53 6.40
CA TYR A 21 -7.20 -7.34 5.60
C TYR A 21 -7.26 -5.93 5.04
N ALA A 22 -6.70 -4.97 5.75
CA ALA A 22 -6.81 -3.55 5.42
C ALA A 22 -5.41 -2.93 5.40
N CYS A 23 -4.76 -3.05 4.25
CA CYS A 23 -3.47 -2.40 4.02
C CYS A 23 -3.59 -0.91 4.41
N THR A 24 -2.61 -0.43 5.16
CA THR A 24 -2.63 0.92 5.71
C THR A 24 -1.39 1.66 5.26
N ILE A 25 -1.58 2.79 4.58
CA ILE A 25 -0.51 3.69 4.17
C ILE A 25 -0.51 4.89 5.12
N PHE A 26 0.66 5.27 5.59
CA PHE A 26 0.83 6.44 6.44
C PHE A 26 2.01 7.29 5.99
N THR A 27 1.88 8.59 6.24
CA THR A 27 2.96 9.54 6.05
C THR A 27 3.12 10.39 7.30
N SER A 28 4.36 10.81 7.56
CA SER A 28 4.71 11.75 8.61
C SER A 28 5.73 12.72 8.05
N SER A 29 5.66 13.99 8.44
CA SER A 29 6.58 15.01 7.95
C SER A 29 7.19 15.80 9.10
N SER A 30 8.42 16.23 8.90
CA SER A 30 9.14 17.21 9.71
C SER A 30 9.76 18.26 8.78
N ASP A 31 10.41 19.28 9.36
CA ASP A 31 10.98 20.40 8.59
C ASP A 31 11.97 19.94 7.49
N ASN A 32 12.64 18.81 7.68
CA ASN A 32 13.72 18.35 6.80
C ASN A 32 13.43 17.00 6.10
N ALA A 33 12.30 16.35 6.38
CA ALA A 33 12.04 15.01 5.87
C ALA A 33 10.55 14.69 5.77
N VAL A 34 10.21 13.87 4.77
CA VAL A 34 8.93 13.18 4.68
C VAL A 34 9.21 11.68 4.82
N PHE A 35 8.52 11.06 5.76
CA PHE A 35 8.51 9.62 5.97
C PHE A 35 7.23 9.06 5.39
N ALA A 36 7.34 7.97 4.65
CA ALA A 36 6.22 7.19 4.16
C ALA A 36 6.43 5.73 4.52
N GLY A 37 5.34 5.03 4.81
CA GLY A 37 5.35 3.62 5.11
C GLY A 37 3.98 3.01 4.92
N ASN A 38 3.95 1.69 4.80
CA ASN A 38 2.76 0.90 4.59
C ASN A 38 2.82 -0.37 5.45
N ASN A 39 1.65 -0.83 5.87
CA ASN A 39 1.44 -2.17 6.39
C ASN A 39 0.71 -3.00 5.33
N GLU A 40 1.29 -4.13 4.95
CA GLU A 40 0.67 -5.09 4.04
C GLU A 40 0.01 -6.23 4.81
N ASP A 41 -1.31 -6.23 4.81
CA ASP A 41 -2.11 -7.28 5.46
C ASP A 41 -2.36 -8.42 4.46
N MET A 42 -1.38 -9.31 4.31
CA MET A 42 -1.48 -10.49 3.43
C MET A 42 -1.03 -11.78 4.13
N CYS A 43 -1.63 -12.92 3.76
CA CYS A 43 -1.34 -14.23 4.38
C CYS A 43 -0.04 -14.91 3.90
N THR A 44 0.74 -14.27 3.05
CA THR A 44 1.96 -14.87 2.47
C THR A 44 3.19 -14.50 3.28
N THR A 45 4.09 -15.46 3.44
CA THR A 45 5.35 -15.29 4.18
C THR A 45 6.57 -15.16 3.25
N ASN A 46 6.35 -15.16 1.93
CA ASN A 46 7.42 -15.18 0.93
C ASN A 46 7.86 -13.78 0.49
N THR A 47 7.81 -12.81 1.40
CA THR A 47 8.16 -11.42 1.13
C THR A 47 9.66 -11.27 0.88
N LEU A 48 10.01 -10.55 -0.18
CA LEU A 48 11.38 -10.22 -0.56
C LEU A 48 11.52 -8.71 -0.74
N ILE A 49 12.75 -8.23 -0.51
CA ILE A 49 13.18 -6.90 -0.92
C ILE A 49 13.91 -7.05 -2.25
N HIS A 50 13.41 -6.39 -3.28
CA HIS A 50 14.01 -6.34 -4.60
C HIS A 50 14.76 -5.03 -4.76
N ILE A 51 16.04 -5.11 -5.11
CA ILE A 51 16.89 -3.94 -5.33
C ILE A 51 17.24 -3.90 -6.81
N PHE A 52 16.82 -2.85 -7.49
CA PHE A 52 17.13 -2.61 -8.89
C PHE A 52 18.08 -1.42 -9.00
N PRO A 53 19.26 -1.59 -9.63
CA PRO A 53 20.12 -0.45 -9.95
C PRO A 53 19.46 0.43 -11.02
N SER A 54 19.88 1.68 -11.10
CA SER A 54 19.49 2.58 -12.19
C SER A 54 19.97 2.06 -13.55
N THR A 55 19.17 2.28 -14.58
CA THR A 55 19.53 2.01 -15.98
C THR A 55 19.48 3.31 -16.78
N GLN A 56 19.72 3.25 -18.10
CA GLN A 56 19.58 4.42 -18.98
C GLN A 56 18.14 4.96 -18.98
N ASP A 57 17.15 4.09 -18.82
CA ASP A 57 15.73 4.41 -19.00
C ASP A 57 14.95 4.43 -17.68
N SER A 58 15.52 3.94 -16.57
CA SER A 58 14.83 3.83 -15.28
C SER A 58 15.71 4.21 -14.09
N TYR A 59 15.07 4.73 -13.04
CA TYR A 59 15.73 5.03 -11.77
C TYR A 59 15.96 3.76 -10.94
N GLY A 60 17.03 3.78 -10.14
CA GLY A 60 17.29 2.79 -9.11
C GLY A 60 16.17 2.82 -8.07
N ARG A 61 15.77 1.64 -7.59
CA ARG A 61 14.60 1.49 -6.72
C ARG A 61 14.69 0.26 -5.83
N ILE A 62 14.05 0.36 -4.67
CA ILE A 62 13.87 -0.73 -3.71
C ILE A 62 12.37 -1.00 -3.60
N LEU A 63 11.97 -2.24 -3.85
CA LEU A 63 10.58 -2.68 -3.90
C LEU A 63 10.35 -3.85 -2.94
N TRP A 64 9.19 -3.87 -2.27
CA TRP A 64 8.70 -5.01 -1.50
C TRP A 64 7.71 -5.80 -2.34
N GLY A 65 7.91 -7.10 -2.44
CA GLY A 65 7.06 -8.00 -3.21
C GLY A 65 7.22 -9.44 -2.75
N PHE A 66 6.72 -10.39 -3.53
CA PHE A 66 6.80 -11.81 -3.21
C PHE A 66 7.73 -12.56 -4.16
N LYS A 67 8.36 -13.62 -3.64
CA LYS A 67 9.23 -14.48 -4.44
C LYS A 67 8.48 -15.06 -5.64
N GLY A 68 8.98 -14.76 -6.84
CA GLY A 68 8.45 -15.31 -8.09
C GLY A 68 7.27 -14.54 -8.68
N GLU A 69 6.93 -13.39 -8.12
CA GLU A 69 5.88 -12.52 -8.63
C GLU A 69 6.46 -11.15 -9.02
N GLU A 70 6.00 -10.58 -10.14
CA GLU A 70 6.28 -9.18 -10.51
C GLU A 70 5.29 -8.20 -9.85
N ASN A 71 4.59 -8.66 -8.81
CA ASN A 71 3.58 -7.91 -8.10
C ASN A 71 4.19 -7.23 -6.86
N TYR A 72 4.79 -6.07 -7.06
CA TYR A 72 5.34 -5.25 -5.98
C TYR A 72 4.22 -4.54 -5.24
N GLN A 73 4.19 -4.69 -3.91
CA GLN A 73 3.18 -4.07 -3.05
C GLN A 73 3.49 -2.59 -2.85
N GLY A 74 4.76 -2.25 -2.61
CA GLY A 74 5.20 -0.87 -2.45
C GLY A 74 6.70 -0.71 -2.58
N GLY A 75 7.19 0.52 -2.56
CA GLY A 75 8.62 0.81 -2.67
C GLY A 75 8.96 2.27 -2.85
N MET A 76 10.24 2.53 -3.04
CA MET A 76 10.77 3.89 -3.23
C MET A 76 11.94 3.88 -4.21
N ASN A 77 12.04 4.92 -5.04
CA ASN A 77 13.18 5.13 -5.93
C ASN A 77 14.28 6.00 -5.28
N GLU A 78 15.44 6.09 -5.92
CA GLU A 78 16.60 6.84 -5.44
C GLU A 78 16.38 8.36 -5.32
N TYR A 79 15.30 8.89 -5.91
CA TYR A 79 14.89 10.29 -5.82
C TYR A 79 13.79 10.53 -4.78
N GLY A 80 13.45 9.52 -3.98
CA GLY A 80 12.53 9.64 -2.85
C GLY A 80 11.04 9.59 -3.22
N LEU A 81 10.69 9.23 -4.47
CA LEU A 81 9.29 8.99 -4.81
C LEU A 81 8.88 7.61 -4.27
N PHE A 82 7.88 7.62 -3.38
CA PHE A 82 7.29 6.45 -2.73
C PHE A 82 5.99 6.05 -3.44
N PHE A 83 5.71 4.76 -3.53
CA PHE A 83 4.41 4.23 -3.94
C PHE A 83 4.01 3.03 -3.09
N ASP A 84 2.71 2.81 -2.99
CA ASP A 84 2.12 1.64 -2.39
C ASP A 84 0.76 1.31 -3.03
N GLY A 85 0.42 0.04 -3.10
CA GLY A 85 -0.85 -0.47 -3.60
C GLY A 85 -1.69 -1.09 -2.48
N ALA A 86 -2.66 -0.36 -1.95
CA ALA A 86 -3.59 -0.88 -0.96
C ALA A 86 -4.78 -1.62 -1.59
N GLY A 87 -5.12 -2.80 -1.05
CA GLY A 87 -6.34 -3.52 -1.42
C GLY A 87 -7.60 -2.77 -1.00
N THR A 88 -8.40 -2.32 -1.97
CA THR A 88 -9.69 -1.66 -1.72
C THR A 88 -10.88 -2.54 -2.12
N PRO A 89 -12.08 -2.32 -1.56
CA PRO A 89 -13.30 -2.91 -2.11
C PRO A 89 -13.44 -2.59 -3.60
N LYS A 90 -14.06 -3.51 -4.36
CA LYS A 90 -14.33 -3.28 -5.79
C LYS A 90 -15.29 -2.11 -5.94
N VAL A 91 -14.94 -1.17 -6.82
CA VAL A 91 -15.79 -0.04 -7.19
C VAL A 91 -16.11 -0.15 -8.68
N GLU A 92 -17.37 0.07 -9.07
CA GLU A 92 -17.72 0.17 -10.47
C GLU A 92 -17.11 1.43 -11.07
N MET A 93 -16.44 1.29 -12.22
CA MET A 93 -15.90 2.43 -12.96
C MET A 93 -17.06 3.23 -13.56
N ALA A 94 -17.45 4.31 -12.89
CA ALA A 94 -18.29 5.33 -13.50
C ALA A 94 -17.46 5.99 -14.62
N VAL A 95 -17.88 5.79 -15.88
CA VAL A 95 -17.22 6.40 -17.05
C VAL A 95 -17.46 7.91 -17.00
N LEU A 96 -16.55 8.64 -16.35
CA LEU A 96 -16.48 10.09 -16.46
C LEU A 96 -15.42 10.42 -17.52
N LEU A 97 -15.89 10.76 -18.71
CA LEU A 97 -15.09 11.39 -19.77
C LEU A 97 -14.61 12.76 -19.26
N SER A 98 -13.44 12.82 -18.64
CA SER A 98 -12.70 14.08 -18.54
C SER A 98 -11.19 13.83 -18.63
N ALA A 99 -10.51 14.74 -19.32
CA ALA A 99 -9.16 14.65 -19.87
C ALA A 99 -7.99 14.49 -18.88
N SER A 100 -8.22 14.08 -17.63
CA SER A 100 -7.19 13.86 -16.62
C SER A 100 -6.49 12.49 -16.70
N HIS A 101 -6.97 11.57 -17.55
CA HIS A 101 -6.39 10.23 -17.72
C HIS A 101 -4.96 10.22 -18.31
N PHE A 102 -4.52 11.30 -18.96
CA PHE A 102 -3.21 11.35 -19.64
C PHE A 102 -2.03 11.58 -18.68
N ILE A 103 -2.24 12.27 -17.56
CA ILE A 103 -1.14 12.66 -16.65
C ILE A 103 -0.71 11.49 -15.76
N LEU A 104 -1.66 10.69 -15.27
CA LEU A 104 -1.37 9.53 -14.40
C LEU A 104 -0.70 8.39 -15.19
N GLN A 105 -1.09 8.18 -16.45
CA GLN A 105 -0.50 7.12 -17.28
C GLN A 105 0.94 7.44 -17.68
N THR A 106 1.26 8.71 -17.93
CA THR A 106 2.62 9.14 -18.30
C THR A 106 3.60 9.06 -17.11
N LEU A 107 3.12 9.24 -15.88
CA LEU A 107 3.92 8.96 -14.69
C LEU A 107 4.09 7.45 -14.54
N ALA A 108 3.03 6.64 -14.60
CA ALA A 108 3.12 5.19 -14.46
C ALA A 108 4.07 4.51 -15.48
N THR A 109 4.14 4.98 -16.73
CA THR A 109 5.03 4.36 -17.73
C THR A 109 6.52 4.55 -17.45
N ARG A 110 6.92 5.56 -16.66
CA ARG A 110 8.31 5.74 -16.21
C ARG A 110 8.63 5.00 -14.90
N TRP A 111 7.63 4.35 -14.31
CA TRP A 111 7.71 3.54 -13.08
C TRP A 111 7.82 2.05 -13.37
N TYR A 112 7.06 1.55 -14.36
CA TYR A 112 6.99 0.12 -14.67
C TYR A 112 7.96 -0.35 -15.76
N TYR A 113 8.51 0.57 -16.58
CA TYR A 113 9.46 0.25 -17.66
C TYR A 113 10.82 0.90 -17.42
#